data_AF-A0A2H0UN05-F1
#
_entry.id   AF-A0A2H0UN05-F1
#
_cell.length_a   1.000
_cell.length_b   1.000
_cell.length_c   1.000
_cell.angle_alpha   90.00
_cell.angle_beta   90.00
_cell.angle_gamma   90.00
#
_symmetry.space_group_name_H-M   'P 1'
#
loop_
_entity.id
_entity.type
_entity.pdbx_description
1 polymer ?
#
loop_
_entity_poly.entity_id
_entity_poly.type
_entity_poly.pdbx_seq_one_letter_code
_entity_poly.pdbx_strand_id
1 'polypeptide(L)'
;MGKKKVTKQDDQILLKETADMESAVSQSASKKAKKKFIDGCIYVKASYNNTVVTVTDLKGNVVAWSTAGALGFKGPKKATPFAASKVVDALAEKLKKAGLENITIYLNGIGGGRDSTVRSFVNQGFNLLGIHDITPIPHNGPKPKKVRRV
;
A
#
# COMPACT_ATOMS: atom_id res chain seq x y z
N MET A 1 -52.18 -32.64 -3.03
CA MET A 1 -51.37 -31.39 -3.08
C MET A 1 -51.46 -30.65 -1.75
N GLY A 2 -50.62 -30.98 -0.78
CA GLY A 2 -50.57 -30.31 0.52
C GLY A 2 -49.51 -29.21 0.51
N LYS A 3 -49.93 -27.94 0.55
CA LYS A 3 -49.01 -26.80 0.65
C LYS A 3 -48.39 -26.82 2.06
N LYS A 4 -47.11 -27.21 2.17
CA LYS A 4 -46.30 -26.96 3.37
C LYS A 4 -46.18 -25.44 3.54
N LYS A 5 -46.76 -24.88 4.60
CA LYS A 5 -46.43 -23.54 5.08
C LYS A 5 -45.07 -23.65 5.78
N VAL A 6 -44.01 -23.30 5.06
CA VAL A 6 -42.69 -23.08 5.65
C VAL A 6 -42.74 -21.76 6.43
N THR A 7 -42.26 -21.85 7.66
CA THR A 7 -42.41 -20.92 8.77
C THR A 7 -41.55 -19.67 8.56
N LYS A 8 -42.18 -18.48 8.54
CA LYS A 8 -41.49 -17.17 8.59
C LYS A 8 -40.58 -17.00 9.82
N GLN A 9 -40.66 -17.91 10.79
CA GLN A 9 -39.85 -17.91 12.00
C GLN A 9 -38.41 -18.37 11.72
N ASP A 10 -38.18 -19.29 10.78
CA ASP A 10 -36.84 -19.80 10.47
C ASP A 10 -35.98 -18.73 9.78
N ASP A 11 -36.58 -17.95 8.88
CA ASP A 11 -35.91 -16.82 8.21
C ASP A 11 -35.55 -15.69 9.19
N GLN A 12 -36.40 -15.44 10.20
CA GLN A 12 -36.15 -14.43 11.23
C GLN A 12 -35.03 -14.85 12.20
N ILE A 13 -34.91 -16.15 12.50
CA ILE A 13 -33.84 -16.70 13.32
C ILE A 13 -32.50 -16.59 12.57
N LEU A 14 -32.47 -16.97 11.28
CA LEU A 14 -31.29 -16.86 10.43
C LEU A 14 -30.79 -15.41 10.29
N LEU A 15 -31.70 -14.44 10.11
CA LEU A 15 -31.35 -13.02 10.01
C LEU A 15 -30.77 -12.47 11.32
N LYS A 16 -31.27 -12.96 12.47
CA LYS A 16 -30.78 -12.56 13.79
C LYS A 16 -29.41 -13.16 14.08
N GLU A 17 -29.18 -14.42 13.73
CA GLU A 17 -27.86 -15.06 13.81
C GLU A 17 -26.83 -14.38 12.89
N THR A 18 -27.21 -13.96 11.68
CA THR A 18 -26.31 -13.20 10.79
C THR A 18 -25.99 -11.80 11.32
N ALA A 19 -26.95 -11.11 11.93
CA ALA A 19 -26.74 -9.80 12.55
C ALA A 19 -25.89 -9.89 13.82
N ASP A 20 -26.06 -10.95 14.60
CA ASP A 20 -25.26 -11.23 15.79
C ASP A 20 -23.82 -11.64 15.41
N MET A 21 -23.63 -12.37 14.30
CA MET A 21 -22.29 -12.62 13.74
C MET A 21 -21.64 -11.34 13.18
N GLU A 22 -22.35 -10.48 12.46
CA GLU A 22 -21.82 -9.20 11.96
C GLU A 22 -21.44 -8.24 13.11
N SER A 23 -22.24 -8.22 14.18
CA SER A 23 -21.94 -7.42 15.38
C SER A 23 -20.75 -8.00 16.16
N ALA A 24 -20.59 -9.32 16.23
CA ALA A 24 -19.41 -9.96 16.84
C ALA A 24 -18.13 -9.76 16.02
N VAL A 25 -18.21 -9.77 14.68
CA VAL A 25 -17.08 -9.47 13.78
C VAL A 25 -16.69 -7.98 13.89
N SER A 26 -17.65 -7.06 13.99
CA SER A 26 -17.36 -5.63 14.16
C SER A 26 -16.82 -5.29 15.56
N GLN A 27 -17.27 -5.98 16.61
CA GLN A 27 -16.74 -5.83 17.98
C GLN A 27 -15.37 -6.47 18.19
N SER A 28 -15.05 -7.57 17.49
CA SER A 28 -13.69 -8.15 17.50
C SER A 28 -12.70 -7.32 16.67
N ALA A 29 -13.17 -6.65 15.61
CA ALA A 29 -12.39 -5.71 14.82
C ALA A 29 -12.10 -4.38 15.55
N SER A 30 -12.92 -3.97 16.52
CA SER A 30 -12.79 -2.70 17.24
C SER A 30 -11.78 -2.72 18.41
N LYS A 31 -11.35 -3.89 18.88
CA LYS A 31 -10.50 -4.05 20.08
C LYS A 31 -9.01 -3.77 19.91
N LYS A 32 -8.51 -3.50 18.71
CA LYS A 32 -7.17 -2.93 18.52
C LYS A 32 -7.31 -1.49 18.08
N ALA A 33 -7.29 -0.57 19.04
CA ALA A 33 -7.10 0.85 18.77
C ALA A 33 -5.81 1.01 17.96
N LYS A 34 -5.95 1.18 16.63
CA LYS A 34 -4.82 1.47 15.76
C LYS A 34 -4.30 2.82 16.19
N LYS A 35 -3.05 2.88 16.64
CA LYS A 35 -2.37 4.15 16.89
C LYS A 35 -2.46 4.95 15.60
N LYS A 36 -3.18 6.07 15.64
CA LYS A 36 -3.22 7.03 14.55
C LYS A 36 -1.86 7.72 14.53
N PHE A 37 -1.14 7.61 13.44
CA PHE A 37 0.11 8.33 13.21
C PHE A 37 -0.15 9.39 12.16
N ILE A 38 0.12 10.65 12.52
CA ILE A 38 -0.17 11.82 11.67
C ILE A 38 0.96 12.00 10.64
N ASP A 39 2.20 11.76 11.06
CA ASP A 39 3.41 11.93 10.26
C ASP A 39 4.08 10.59 9.94
N GLY A 40 4.58 10.44 8.72
CA GLY A 40 5.24 9.22 8.27
C GLY A 40 6.28 9.43 7.18
N CYS A 41 7.16 8.43 7.05
CA CYS A 41 8.21 8.39 6.04
C CYS A 41 7.87 7.33 4.99
N ILE A 42 7.99 7.69 3.71
CA ILE A 42 7.80 6.77 2.58
C ILE A 42 9.13 6.53 1.90
N TYR A 43 9.49 5.26 1.76
CA TYR A 43 10.66 4.81 1.02
C TYR A 43 10.23 4.21 -0.32
N VAL A 44 10.69 4.82 -1.41
CA VAL A 44 10.42 4.41 -2.77
C VAL A 44 11.70 3.85 -3.38
N LYS A 45 11.70 2.56 -3.70
CA LYS A 45 12.76 1.94 -4.48
C LYS A 45 12.31 1.81 -5.93
N ALA A 46 12.81 2.71 -6.77
CA ALA A 46 12.55 2.76 -8.20
C ALA A 46 13.73 2.10 -8.95
N SER A 47 13.59 0.81 -9.25
CA SER A 47 14.54 0.09 -10.10
C SER A 47 14.05 0.03 -11.55
N TYR A 48 14.90 -0.38 -12.49
CA TYR A 48 14.52 -0.54 -13.89
C TYR A 48 13.45 -1.61 -14.14
N ASN A 49 13.29 -2.58 -13.22
CA ASN A 49 12.41 -3.74 -13.42
C ASN A 49 11.19 -3.75 -12.50
N ASN A 50 11.20 -2.96 -11.44
CA ASN A 50 10.16 -2.97 -10.41
C ASN A 50 10.17 -1.69 -9.57
N THR A 51 9.00 -1.37 -9.03
CA THR A 51 8.77 -0.29 -8.07
C THR A 51 8.27 -0.89 -6.76
N VAL A 52 8.95 -0.55 -5.67
CA VAL A 52 8.63 -1.01 -4.31
C VAL A 52 8.43 0.22 -3.45
N VAL A 53 7.28 0.30 -2.79
CA VAL A 53 6.92 1.42 -1.93
C VAL A 53 6.65 0.89 -0.53
N THR A 54 7.37 1.43 0.43
CA THR A 54 7.28 1.06 1.85
C THR A 54 6.96 2.31 2.66
N VAL A 55 5.99 2.20 3.55
CA VAL A 55 5.55 3.29 4.43
C VAL A 55 5.87 2.92 5.87
N THR A 56 6.46 3.88 6.57
CA THR A 56 6.98 3.71 7.91
C THR A 56 6.56 4.85 8.82
N ASP A 57 6.52 4.58 10.12
CA ASP A 57 6.47 5.61 11.15
C ASP A 57 7.83 6.33 11.23
N LEU A 58 7.89 7.47 11.93
CA LEU A 58 9.15 8.19 12.22
C LEU A 58 10.20 7.34 12.94
N LYS A 59 9.76 6.29 13.67
CA LYS A 59 10.64 5.33 14.36
C LYS A 59 11.20 4.23 13.46
N GLY A 60 10.80 4.19 12.19
CA GLY A 60 11.24 3.17 11.22
C GLY A 60 10.42 1.87 11.23
N ASN A 61 9.32 1.80 12.00
CA ASN A 61 8.42 0.64 11.95
C ASN A 61 7.60 0.66 10.66
N VAL A 62 7.52 -0.47 9.96
CA VAL A 62 6.75 -0.59 8.71
C VAL A 62 5.27 -0.71 9.02
N VAL A 63 4.47 0.22 8.48
CA VAL A 63 3.01 0.19 8.59
C VAL A 63 2.41 -0.59 7.43
N ALA A 64 2.81 -0.24 6.21
CA ALA A 64 2.29 -0.83 5.00
C ALA A 64 3.35 -0.80 3.90
N TRP A 65 3.31 -1.80 3.03
CA TRP A 65 4.15 -1.85 1.85
C TRP A 65 3.36 -2.47 0.69
N SER A 66 3.77 -2.14 -0.52
CA SER A 66 3.23 -2.74 -1.74
C SER A 66 4.26 -2.64 -2.86
N THR A 67 4.12 -3.51 -3.85
CA THR A 67 5.01 -3.56 -5.02
C THR A 67 4.19 -3.73 -6.28
N ALA A 68 4.73 -3.34 -7.44
CA ALA A 68 4.04 -3.57 -8.70
C ALA A 68 3.74 -5.06 -8.94
N GLY A 69 4.65 -5.95 -8.50
CA GLY A 69 4.42 -7.40 -8.57
C GLY A 69 3.27 -7.90 -7.69
N ALA A 70 3.07 -7.31 -6.51
CA ALA A 70 1.99 -7.70 -5.58
C ALA A 70 0.60 -7.37 -6.13
N LEU A 71 0.48 -6.37 -7.00
CA LEU A 71 -0.75 -6.01 -7.69
C LEU A 71 -1.00 -6.82 -8.98
N GLY A 72 -0.16 -7.81 -9.27
CA GLY A 72 -0.34 -8.70 -10.42
C GLY A 72 0.30 -8.20 -11.72
N PHE A 73 1.04 -7.09 -11.73
CA PHE A 73 1.84 -6.71 -12.89
C PHE A 73 2.97 -7.73 -13.12
N LYS A 74 3.14 -8.17 -14.37
CA LYS A 74 4.14 -9.19 -14.77
C LYS A 74 5.05 -8.66 -15.88
N GLY A 75 6.28 -9.17 -15.91
CA GLY A 75 7.28 -8.83 -16.93
C GLY A 75 7.57 -7.33 -17.03
N PRO A 76 7.70 -6.76 -18.24
CA PRO A 76 8.09 -5.36 -18.43
C PRO A 76 7.05 -4.37 -17.89
N LYS A 77 5.79 -4.80 -17.73
CA LYS A 77 4.72 -3.94 -17.19
C LYS A 77 5.00 -3.50 -15.75
N LYS A 78 5.82 -4.23 -14.99
CA LYS A 78 6.23 -3.89 -13.61
C LYS A 78 7.06 -2.60 -13.51
N ALA A 79 7.80 -2.25 -14.57
CA ALA A 79 8.69 -1.10 -14.60
C ALA A 79 7.98 0.21 -14.99
N THR A 80 6.72 0.12 -15.41
CA THR A 80 5.99 1.25 -15.98
C THR A 80 5.54 2.25 -14.90
N PRO A 81 5.45 3.55 -15.24
CA PRO A 81 4.93 4.56 -14.32
C PRO A 81 3.47 4.29 -13.92
N PHE A 82 2.68 3.70 -14.82
CA PHE A 82 1.30 3.31 -14.52
C PHE A 82 1.22 2.29 -13.38
N ALA A 83 2.12 1.30 -13.37
CA ALA A 83 2.18 0.34 -12.27
C ALA A 83 2.53 1.03 -10.95
N ALA A 84 3.43 2.02 -10.95
CA ALA A 84 3.76 2.80 -9.76
C ALA A 84 2.54 3.57 -9.21
N SER A 85 1.77 4.23 -10.07
CA SER A 85 0.55 4.92 -9.64
C SER A 85 -0.47 3.97 -9.01
N LYS A 86 -0.65 2.78 -9.57
CA LYS A 86 -1.54 1.77 -8.98
C LYS A 86 -1.04 1.22 -7.64
N VAL A 87 0.27 1.09 -7.46
CA VAL A 87 0.88 0.75 -6.16
C VAL A 87 0.53 1.80 -5.10
N VAL A 88 0.60 3.08 -5.48
CA VAL A 88 0.23 4.17 -4.58
C VAL A 88 -1.26 4.17 -4.28
N ASP A 89 -2.14 3.95 -5.27
CA ASP A 89 -3.59 3.85 -5.04
C ASP A 89 -3.92 2.80 -3.96
N ALA A 90 -3.35 1.60 -4.10
CA ALA A 90 -3.57 0.51 -3.14
C ALA A 90 -2.97 0.79 -1.75
N LEU A 91 -1.89 1.58 -1.67
CA LEU A 91 -1.32 2.01 -0.40
C LEU A 91 -2.15 3.13 0.23
N ALA A 92 -2.62 4.10 -0.55
CA ALA A 92 -3.40 5.24 -0.08
C ALA A 92 -4.64 4.79 0.69
N GLU A 93 -5.34 3.75 0.21
CA GLU A 93 -6.48 3.16 0.94
C GLU A 93 -6.09 2.61 2.32
N LYS A 94 -4.91 1.98 2.44
CA LYS A 94 -4.41 1.44 3.71
C LYS A 94 -3.98 2.57 4.66
N LEU A 95 -3.37 3.62 4.12
CA LEU A 95 -2.86 4.77 4.87
C LEU A 95 -3.99 5.67 5.38
N LYS A 96 -5.03 5.89 4.56
CA LYS A 96 -6.25 6.60 4.98
C LYS A 96 -6.92 5.92 6.18
N LYS A 97 -6.95 4.57 6.20
CA LYS A 97 -7.43 3.79 7.35
C LYS A 97 -6.54 3.91 8.59
N ALA A 98 -5.27 4.26 8.40
CA ALA A 98 -4.29 4.39 9.48
C ALA A 98 -4.20 5.83 10.03
N GLY A 99 -4.72 6.82 9.29
CA GLY A 99 -4.76 8.23 9.70
C GLY A 99 -3.52 9.03 9.35
N LEU A 100 -2.74 8.60 8.35
CA LEU A 100 -1.56 9.33 7.87
C LEU A 100 -1.97 10.55 7.04
N GLU A 101 -1.40 11.71 7.35
CA GLU A 101 -1.68 12.97 6.65
C GLU A 101 -0.41 13.57 6.05
N ASN A 102 0.66 13.68 6.83
CA ASN A 102 1.91 14.31 6.42
C ASN A 102 2.97 13.27 6.08
N ILE A 103 3.64 13.47 4.94
CA ILE A 103 4.57 12.49 4.39
C ILE A 103 5.89 13.14 4.00
N THR A 104 6.98 12.49 4.39
CA THR A 104 8.31 12.73 3.80
C THR A 104 8.68 11.58 2.87
N ILE A 105 9.04 11.88 1.61
CA ILE A 105 9.37 10.86 0.62
C ILE A 105 10.88 10.74 0.43
N TYR A 106 11.38 9.51 0.53
CA TYR A 106 12.75 9.11 0.24
C TYR A 106 12.79 8.27 -1.03
N LEU A 107 13.50 8.75 -2.03
CA LEU A 107 13.62 8.12 -3.34
C LEU A 107 14.96 7.40 -3.48
N ASN A 108 14.93 6.16 -3.95
CA ASN A 108 16.12 5.36 -4.21
C ASN A 108 16.08 4.76 -5.63
N GLY A 109 17.07 5.11 -6.45
CA GLY A 109 17.23 4.62 -7.81
C GLY A 109 16.56 5.49 -8.87
N ILE A 110 16.86 5.20 -10.14
CA ILE A 110 16.50 6.00 -11.32
C ILE A 110 15.42 5.34 -12.20
N GLY A 111 14.67 4.39 -11.66
CA GLY A 111 13.62 3.68 -12.40
C GLY A 111 12.43 4.57 -12.79
N GLY A 112 11.68 4.16 -13.83
CA GLY A 112 10.54 4.94 -14.37
C GLY A 112 9.38 5.20 -13.39
N GLY A 113 9.34 4.47 -12.27
CA GLY A 113 8.37 4.68 -11.20
C GLY A 113 8.66 5.83 -10.23
N ARG A 114 9.81 6.49 -10.36
CA ARG A 114 10.29 7.47 -9.36
C ARG A 114 9.37 8.68 -9.23
N ASP A 115 9.20 9.43 -10.31
CA ASP A 115 8.38 10.65 -10.33
C ASP A 115 6.88 10.35 -10.26
N SER A 116 6.44 9.28 -10.92
CA SER A 116 5.04 8.84 -10.90
C SER A 116 4.55 8.51 -9.49
N THR A 117 5.40 7.94 -8.63
CA THR A 117 5.04 7.67 -7.24
C THR A 117 4.77 8.96 -6.46
N VAL A 118 5.65 9.96 -6.59
CA VAL A 118 5.52 11.26 -5.91
C VAL A 118 4.22 11.95 -6.34
N ARG A 119 3.99 12.05 -7.64
CA ARG A 119 2.77 12.66 -8.19
C ARG A 119 1.50 11.95 -7.73
N SER A 120 1.52 10.61 -7.69
CA SER A 120 0.37 9.85 -7.23
C SER A 120 0.05 10.06 -5.74
N PHE A 121 1.05 10.25 -4.87
CA PHE A 121 0.80 10.57 -3.46
C PHE A 121 0.17 11.96 -3.30
N VAL A 122 0.64 12.95 -4.07
CA VAL A 122 0.04 14.29 -4.10
C VAL A 122 -1.42 14.23 -4.59
N ASN A 123 -1.68 13.50 -5.68
CA ASN A 123 -3.03 13.33 -6.21
C ASN A 123 -4.00 12.63 -5.25
N GLN A 124 -3.48 11.79 -4.34
CA GLN A 124 -4.28 11.09 -3.33
C GLN A 124 -4.64 11.97 -2.11
N GLY A 125 -4.09 13.20 -2.04
CA GLY A 125 -4.41 14.21 -1.04
C GLY A 125 -3.51 14.20 0.20
N PHE A 126 -2.33 13.57 0.15
CA PHE A 126 -1.37 13.61 1.25
C PHE A 126 -0.55 14.91 1.22
N ASN A 127 -0.24 15.45 2.40
CA ASN A 127 0.59 16.63 2.52
C ASN A 127 2.07 16.25 2.45
N LEU A 128 2.82 16.88 1.56
CA LEU A 128 4.20 16.54 1.26
C LEU A 128 5.14 17.49 2.01
N LEU A 129 5.84 16.98 3.02
CA LEU A 129 6.80 17.77 3.81
C LEU A 129 8.13 17.97 3.08
N GLY A 130 8.59 16.95 2.35
CA GLY A 130 9.89 16.99 1.67
C GLY A 130 10.13 15.78 0.78
N ILE A 131 11.04 15.97 -0.18
CA ILE A 131 11.53 14.92 -1.09
C ILE A 131 13.04 14.83 -0.93
N HIS A 132 13.53 13.65 -0.56
CA HIS A 132 14.95 13.37 -0.42
C HIS A 132 15.37 12.27 -1.40
N ASP A 133 16.48 12.47 -2.10
CA ASP A 133 17.12 11.41 -2.86
C ASP A 133 18.16 10.71 -2.00
N ILE A 134 17.97 9.41 -1.78
CA ILE A 134 18.88 8.53 -1.03
C ILE A 134 19.54 7.49 -1.94
N THR A 135 19.60 7.76 -3.26
CA THR A 135 20.29 6.89 -4.21
C THR A 135 21.77 6.78 -3.83
N PRO A 136 22.28 5.57 -3.52
CA PRO A 136 23.64 5.42 -3.03
C PRO A 136 24.66 5.71 -4.14
N ILE A 137 25.54 6.68 -3.91
CA ILE A 137 26.66 7.01 -4.79
C ILE A 137 27.93 6.40 -4.17
N PRO A 138 28.55 5.37 -4.79
CA PRO A 138 29.75 4.74 -4.24
C PRO A 138 31.00 5.58 -4.53
N HIS A 139 31.83 5.80 -3.50
CA HIS A 139 33.16 6.40 -3.64
C HIS A 139 34.20 5.31 -3.93
N ASN A 140 34.37 4.93 -5.21
CA ASN A 140 35.33 3.90 -5.65
C ASN A 140 35.22 2.55 -4.88
N GLY A 141 34.00 2.00 -4.84
CA GLY A 141 33.69 0.72 -4.19
C GLY A 141 33.95 -0.53 -5.06
N PRO A 142 33.20 -1.63 -4.84
CA PRO A 142 33.34 -2.85 -5.63
C PRO A 142 33.17 -2.60 -7.13
N LYS A 143 34.02 -3.25 -7.94
CA LYS A 143 33.99 -3.13 -9.40
C LYS A 143 32.59 -3.50 -9.95
N PRO A 144 31.95 -2.63 -10.76
CA PRO A 144 30.65 -2.95 -11.35
C PRO A 144 30.76 -4.14 -12.31
N LYS A 145 29.64 -4.84 -12.51
CA LYS A 145 29.57 -5.96 -13.46
C LYS A 145 29.98 -5.50 -14.86
N LYS A 146 30.69 -6.37 -15.59
CA LYS A 146 31.06 -6.12 -16.99
C LYS A 146 29.82 -5.76 -17.81
N VAL A 147 29.97 -4.80 -18.72
CA VAL A 147 28.90 -4.38 -19.64
C VAL A 147 28.35 -5.60 -20.36
N ARG A 148 27.02 -5.74 -20.35
CA ARG A 148 26.33 -6.86 -20.98
C ARG A 148 26.50 -6.77 -22.50
N ARG A 149 27.01 -7.82 -23.11
CA ARG A 149 27.04 -7.98 -24.57
C ARG A 149 25.73 -8.66 -24.96
N VAL A 150 24.82 -7.92 -25.57
CA VAL A 150 23.54 -8.43 -26.08
C VAL A 150 23.55 -8.22 -27.58
#